data_AF-J7T4Q3-F1
#
_entry.id   AF-J7T4Q3-F1
#
_cell.length_a   1.000
_cell.length_b   1.000
_cell.length_c   1.000
_cell.angle_alpha   90.00
_cell.angle_beta   90.00
_cell.angle_gamma   90.00
#
_symmetry.space_group_name_H-M   'P 1'
#
loop_
_entity.id
_entity.type
_entity.pdbx_description
1 polymer ?
#
loop_
_entity_poly.entity_id
_entity_poly.type
_entity_poly.pdbx_seq_one_letter_code
_entity_poly.pdbx_strand_id
1 'polypeptide(L)'
;MKKQSYIYYLFWGLLLIQVFLTIMIWWSQGLVLPLVIFPGMSFFFLLYLKYLLGYNLNQSPSEPLFVLRRYGLGTSLNPKNPLGYKISLLLVVGVLVLLFCLTLLVFLGK
;
A
#
# COMPACT_ATOMS: atom_id res chain seq x y z
N MET A 1 -15.54 11.12 -5.19
CA MET A 1 -14.46 11.22 -4.16
C MET A 1 -14.79 10.47 -2.86
N LYS A 2 -15.99 10.59 -2.28
CA LYS A 2 -16.31 9.97 -0.96
C LYS A 2 -15.93 8.48 -0.85
N LYS A 3 -16.36 7.62 -1.80
CA LYS A 3 -16.11 6.15 -1.78
C LYS A 3 -14.62 5.76 -1.73
N GLN A 4 -13.76 6.45 -2.48
CA GLN A 4 -12.32 6.15 -2.53
C GLN A 4 -11.56 6.64 -1.30
N SER A 5 -12.00 7.74 -0.68
CA SER A 5 -11.44 8.20 0.59
C SER A 5 -11.68 7.18 1.71
N TYR A 6 -12.79 6.43 1.70
CA TYR A 6 -13.02 5.37 2.70
C TYR A 6 -11.96 4.26 2.65
N ILE A 7 -11.49 3.87 1.45
CA ILE A 7 -10.44 2.85 1.31
C ILE A 7 -9.17 3.33 2.01
N TYR A 8 -8.79 4.59 1.81
CA TYR A 8 -7.63 5.19 2.48
C TYR A 8 -7.76 5.15 4.01
N TYR A 9 -8.91 5.57 4.56
CA TYR A 9 -9.14 5.54 6.01
C TYR A 9 -9.20 4.12 6.57
N LEU A 10 -9.75 3.16 5.83
CA LEU A 10 -9.76 1.75 6.21
C LEU A 10 -8.33 1.22 6.36
N PHE A 11 -7.45 1.49 5.39
CA PHE A 11 -6.05 1.07 5.49
C PHE A 11 -5.26 1.81 6.57
N TRP A 12 -5.65 3.04 6.91
CA TRP A 12 -5.12 3.71 8.12
C TRP A 12 -5.52 3.00 9.40
N GLY A 13 -6.77 2.56 9.52
CA GLY A 13 -7.22 1.73 10.64
C GLY A 13 -6.46 0.41 10.72
N LEU A 14 -6.27 -0.26 9.58
CA LEU A 14 -5.47 -1.49 9.51
C LEU A 14 -4.01 -1.26 9.90
N LEU A 15 -3.40 -0.13 9.53
CA LEU A 15 -2.05 0.22 9.95
C LEU A 15 -1.96 0.36 11.47
N LEU A 16 -2.93 1.00 12.11
CA LEU A 16 -2.96 1.13 13.58
C LEU A 16 -3.04 -0.24 14.26
N ILE A 17 -3.90 -1.13 13.74
CA ILE A 17 -3.99 -2.51 14.22
C ILE A 17 -2.64 -3.23 14.01
N GLN A 18 -2.02 -3.05 12.85
CA GLN A 18 -0.73 -3.64 12.52
C GLN A 18 0.39 -3.18 13.48
N VAL A 19 0.41 -1.89 13.85
CA VAL A 19 1.35 -1.34 14.85
C VAL A 19 1.09 -1.96 16.22
N PHE A 20 -0.17 -2.09 16.63
CA PHE A 20 -0.51 -2.74 17.90
C PHE A 20 -0.06 -4.21 17.93
N LEU A 21 -0.36 -4.97 16.88
CA LEU A 21 0.05 -6.37 16.74
C LEU A 21 1.57 -6.53 16.78
N THR A 22 2.31 -5.65 16.09
CA THR A 22 3.76 -5.71 16.07
C THR A 22 4.38 -5.44 17.44
N ILE A 23 3.82 -4.54 18.25
CA ILE A 23 4.22 -4.35 19.66
C ILE A 23 3.96 -5.64 20.47
N MET A 24 2.81 -6.30 20.27
CA MET A 24 2.50 -7.57 20.95
C MET A 24 3.38 -8.73 20.50
N ILE A 25 3.82 -8.76 19.23
CA ILE A 25 4.78 -9.73 18.70
C ILE A 25 6.11 -9.53 19.42
N TRP A 26 6.59 -8.29 19.46
CA TRP A 26 7.87 -7.95 20.09
C TRP A 26 7.89 -8.34 21.58
N TRP A 27 6.83 -8.00 22.33
CA TRP A 27 6.75 -8.36 23.75
C TRP A 27 6.67 -9.88 23.99
N SER A 28 6.07 -10.63 23.07
CA SER A 28 5.78 -12.06 23.27
C SER A 28 6.83 -13.01 22.70
N GLN A 29 7.51 -12.62 21.61
CA GLN A 29 8.44 -13.49 20.87
C GLN A 29 9.86 -12.88 20.79
N GLY A 30 10.06 -11.63 21.22
CA GLY A 30 11.34 -10.94 21.09
C GLY A 30 11.76 -10.62 19.65
N LEU A 31 10.88 -10.82 18.66
CA LEU A 31 11.18 -10.54 17.26
C LEU A 31 11.14 -9.03 16.96
N VAL A 32 12.29 -8.48 16.56
CA VAL A 32 12.44 -7.05 16.22
C VAL A 32 12.29 -6.80 14.72
N LEU A 33 12.63 -7.76 13.87
CA LEU A 33 12.56 -7.60 12.41
C LEU A 33 11.12 -7.31 11.89
N PRO A 34 10.06 -8.00 12.38
CA PRO A 34 8.68 -7.69 12.00
C PRO A 34 8.22 -6.31 12.46
N LEU A 35 8.80 -5.79 13.56
CA LEU A 35 8.40 -4.54 14.21
C LEU A 35 8.64 -3.32 13.32
N VAL A 36 9.72 -3.31 12.55
CA VAL A 36 10.11 -2.13 11.76
C VAL A 36 9.69 -2.29 10.30
N ILE A 37 9.87 -3.48 9.73
CA ILE A 37 9.68 -3.70 8.29
C ILE A 37 8.20 -3.62 7.92
N PHE A 38 7.33 -4.38 8.57
CA PHE A 38 5.93 -4.47 8.13
C PHE A 38 5.16 -3.14 8.28
N PRO A 39 5.14 -2.46 9.44
CA PRO A 39 4.39 -1.21 9.57
C PRO A 39 5.05 -0.07 8.77
N GLY A 40 6.38 -0.03 8.69
CA GLY A 40 7.09 0.94 7.87
C GLY A 40 6.75 0.83 6.38
N MET A 41 6.75 -0.40 5.85
CA MET A 41 6.37 -0.66 4.46
C MET A 41 4.89 -0.35 4.22
N SER A 42 4.00 -0.74 5.12
CA SER A 42 2.57 -0.40 5.01
C SER A 42 2.33 1.11 4.98
N PHE A 43 3.04 1.87 5.82
CA PHE A 43 2.96 3.32 5.81
C PHE A 43 3.43 3.93 4.47
N PHE A 44 4.55 3.44 3.91
CA PHE A 44 5.02 3.86 2.59
C PHE A 44 3.96 3.62 1.49
N PHE A 45 3.36 2.43 1.46
CA PHE A 45 2.31 2.11 0.49
C PHE A 45 1.03 2.91 0.71
N LEU A 46 0.72 3.32 1.94
CA LEU A 46 -0.39 4.23 2.25
C LEU A 46 -0.16 5.65 1.69
N LEU A 47 1.06 6.18 1.78
CA LEU A 47 1.41 7.45 1.14
C LEU A 47 1.26 7.34 -0.39
N TYR A 48 1.69 6.23 -0.97
CA TYR A 48 1.54 5.99 -2.40
C TYR A 48 0.07 5.80 -2.81
N LEU A 49 -0.76 5.17 -1.97
CA LEU A 49 -2.21 5.09 -2.18
C LEU A 49 -2.84 6.49 -2.20
N LYS A 50 -2.49 7.35 -1.23
CA LYS A 50 -2.95 8.76 -1.21
C LYS A 50 -2.58 9.49 -2.49
N TYR A 51 -1.34 9.31 -2.95
CA TYR A 51 -0.85 9.87 -4.21
C TYR A 51 -1.69 9.39 -5.40
N LEU A 52 -1.92 8.08 -5.53
CA LEU A 52 -2.75 7.52 -6.59
C LEU A 52 -4.18 8.08 -6.56
N LEU A 53 -4.80 8.17 -5.39
CA LEU A 53 -6.16 8.71 -5.26
C LEU A 53 -6.29 10.14 -5.81
N GLY A 54 -5.21 10.93 -5.82
CA GLY A 54 -5.17 12.24 -6.47
C GLY A 54 -5.35 12.21 -7.98
N TYR A 55 -4.97 11.11 -8.64
CA TYR A 55 -5.10 10.94 -10.09
C TYR A 55 -6.52 10.59 -10.54
N ASN A 56 -7.42 10.22 -9.63
CA ASN A 56 -8.77 9.77 -10.00
C ASN A 56 -9.58 10.82 -10.80
N LEU A 57 -9.27 12.11 -10.65
CA LEU A 57 -9.95 13.20 -11.36
C LEU A 57 -9.25 13.63 -12.66
N ASN A 58 -7.98 13.28 -12.85
CA ASN A 58 -7.14 13.79 -13.94
C ASN A 58 -6.70 12.67 -14.90
N GLN A 59 -7.61 11.76 -15.22
CA GLN A 59 -7.32 10.61 -16.09
C GLN A 59 -7.72 10.89 -17.53
N SER A 60 -6.92 10.43 -18.49
CA SER A 60 -7.25 10.50 -19.92
C SER A 60 -6.93 9.18 -20.62
N PRO A 61 -7.84 8.63 -21.46
CA PRO A 61 -7.57 7.45 -22.27
C PRO A 61 -6.43 7.64 -23.28
N SER A 62 -6.13 8.89 -23.66
CA SER A 62 -5.06 9.23 -24.61
C SER A 62 -3.65 9.09 -24.02
N GLU A 63 -3.54 8.99 -22.70
CA GLU A 63 -2.26 8.84 -22.02
C GLU A 63 -1.71 7.41 -22.22
N PRO A 64 -0.40 7.24 -22.46
CA PRO A 64 0.18 5.92 -22.65
C PRO A 64 0.08 5.09 -21.37
N LEU A 65 -0.11 3.77 -21.49
CA LEU A 65 -0.22 2.85 -20.34
C LEU A 65 1.09 2.74 -19.56
N PHE A 66 2.21 2.72 -20.28
CA PHE A 66 3.56 2.64 -19.72
C PHE A 66 4.35 3.90 -20.07
N VAL A 67 5.11 4.40 -19.10
CA VAL A 67 6.00 5.56 -19.23
C VAL A 67 7.39 5.18 -18.75
N LEU A 68 8.44 5.67 -19.42
CA LEU A 68 9.80 5.47 -18.94
C LEU A 68 9.99 6.12 -17.57
N ARG A 69 10.63 5.40 -16.66
CA ARG A 69 10.96 5.92 -15.33
C ARG A 69 11.98 7.05 -15.46
N ARG A 70 11.71 8.19 -14.80
CA ARG A 70 12.72 9.27 -14.64
C ARG A 70 13.91 8.83 -13.80
N TYR A 71 13.69 7.90 -12.86
CA TYR A 71 14.70 7.38 -11.96
C TYR A 71 14.68 5.85 -11.99
N GLY A 72 15.85 5.25 -12.19
CA GLY A 72 16.03 3.80 -12.37
C GLY A 72 15.89 3.33 -13.82
N LEU A 73 16.01 2.02 -14.03
CA LEU A 73 15.84 1.36 -15.33
C LEU A 73 14.41 0.84 -15.50
N GLY A 74 13.89 0.91 -16.73
CA GLY A 74 12.63 0.28 -17.15
C GLY A 74 11.43 1.23 -17.30
N THR A 75 10.25 0.62 -17.45
CA THR A 75 8.97 1.31 -17.62
C THR A 75 8.12 1.21 -16.34
N SER A 76 7.23 2.19 -16.15
CA SER A 76 6.29 2.24 -15.03
C SER A 76 4.88 2.48 -15.54
N LEU A 77 3.89 2.01 -14.79
CA LEU A 77 2.49 2.27 -15.10
C LEU A 77 2.19 3.75 -14.95
N ASN A 78 1.46 4.30 -15.92
CA ASN A 78 1.02 5.68 -15.89
C ASN A 78 -0.32 5.80 -15.15
N PRO A 79 -0.37 6.42 -13.95
CA PRO A 79 -1.63 6.61 -13.24
C PRO A 79 -2.57 7.62 -13.92
N LYS A 80 -2.12 8.36 -14.94
CA LYS A 80 -2.99 9.20 -15.79
C LYS A 80 -3.79 8.38 -16.80
N ASN A 81 -3.32 7.19 -17.18
CA ASN A 81 -4.10 6.27 -17.99
C ASN A 81 -5.13 5.54 -17.10
N PRO A 82 -6.42 5.44 -17.48
CA PRO A 82 -7.45 4.79 -16.67
C PRO A 82 -7.15 3.33 -16.31
N LEU A 83 -6.55 2.56 -17.21
CA LEU A 83 -6.12 1.18 -16.94
C LEU A 83 -4.88 1.17 -16.05
N GLY A 84 -3.90 2.02 -16.35
CA GLY A 84 -2.68 2.16 -15.54
C GLY A 84 -2.98 2.52 -14.09
N TYR A 85 -3.96 3.40 -13.86
CA TYR A 85 -4.48 3.72 -12.53
C TYR A 85 -5.10 2.50 -11.83
N LYS A 86 -6.00 1.78 -12.51
CA LYS A 86 -6.68 0.61 -11.91
C LYS A 86 -5.70 -0.49 -11.53
N ILE A 87 -4.73 -0.80 -12.39
CA ILE A 87 -3.69 -1.79 -12.12
C ILE A 87 -2.81 -1.31 -10.96
N SER A 88 -2.40 -0.04 -10.96
CA SER A 88 -1.61 0.52 -9.86
C SER A 88 -2.35 0.48 -8.53
N LEU A 89 -3.63 0.84 -8.52
CA LEU A 89 -4.48 0.78 -7.34
C LEU A 89 -4.63 -0.65 -6.82
N LEU A 90 -4.89 -1.60 -7.73
CA LEU A 90 -5.03 -3.02 -7.40
C LEU A 90 -3.74 -3.56 -6.77
N LEU A 91 -2.59 -3.25 -7.35
CA LEU A 91 -1.28 -3.66 -6.84
C LEU A 91 -1.06 -3.11 -5.43
N VAL A 92 -1.31 -1.82 -5.21
CA VAL A 92 -1.08 -1.17 -3.91
C VAL A 92 -1.99 -1.72 -2.83
N VAL A 93 -3.28 -1.86 -3.13
CA VAL A 93 -4.26 -2.47 -2.22
C VAL A 93 -3.87 -3.92 -1.93
N GLY A 94 -3.47 -4.68 -2.95
CA GLY A 94 -3.02 -6.06 -2.80
C GLY A 94 -1.78 -6.18 -1.90
N VAL A 95 -0.79 -5.30 -2.06
CA VAL A 95 0.41 -5.29 -1.21
C VAL A 95 0.06 -4.90 0.23
N LEU A 96 -0.81 -3.91 0.45
CA LEU A 96 -1.25 -3.52 1.79
C LEU A 96 -1.97 -4.68 2.51
N VAL A 97 -2.86 -5.39 1.80
CA VAL A 97 -3.52 -6.59 2.34
C VAL A 97 -2.50 -7.68 2.64
N LEU A 98 -1.56 -7.94 1.74
CA LEU A 98 -0.51 -8.95 1.94
C LEU A 98 0.35 -8.65 3.17
N LEU A 99 0.81 -7.40 3.32
CA LEU A 99 1.62 -6.98 4.48
C LEU A 99 0.84 -7.16 5.80
N PHE A 100 -0.45 -6.81 5.80
CA PHE A 100 -1.30 -7.03 6.96
C PHE A 100 -1.46 -8.53 7.26
N CYS A 101 -1.76 -9.36 6.25
CA CYS A 101 -1.87 -10.81 6.40
C CYS A 101 -0.57 -11.46 6.88
N LEU A 102 0.59 -11.02 6.40
CA LEU A 102 1.88 -11.50 6.89
C LEU A 102 2.09 -11.13 8.38
N THR A 103 1.67 -9.93 8.78
CA THR A 103 1.72 -9.53 10.19
C THR A 103 0.83 -10.43 11.05
N LEU A 104 -0.39 -10.72 10.58
CA LEU A 104 -1.29 -11.67 11.25
C LEU A 104 -0.69 -13.07 11.30
N LEU A 105 -0.06 -13.55 10.23
CA LEU A 105 0.55 -14.87 10.20
C LEU A 105 1.69 -14.98 11.20
N VAL A 106 2.54 -13.96 11.34
CA VAL A 106 3.61 -13.95 12.35
C VAL A 106 3.02 -13.90 13.77
N PHE A 107 1.94 -13.14 13.98
CA PHE A 107 1.26 -13.07 15.26
C PHE A 107 0.56 -14.38 15.64
N LEU A 108 -0.12 -15.03 14.70
CA LEU A 108 -0.86 -16.28 14.88
C LEU A 108 0.05 -17.50 14.87
N GLY A 109 1.18 -17.42 14.16
CA GLY A 109 2.28 -18.37 14.20
C GLY A 109 3.19 -18.15 15.42
N LYS A 110 2.74 -17.36 16.41
CA LYS A 110 3.04 -17.64 17.82
C LYS A 110 2.73 -19.10 18.13
#